data_AF-A3U7Z4-F1
#
_entry.id   AF-A3U7Z4-F1
#
_cell.length_a   1.000
_cell.length_b   1.000
_cell.length_c   1.000
_cell.angle_alpha   90.00
_cell.angle_beta   90.00
_cell.angle_gamma   90.00
#
_symmetry.space_group_name_H-M   'P 1'
#
loop_
_entity.id
_entity.type
_entity.pdbx_description
1 polymer ?
#
loop_
_entity_poly.entity_id
_entity_poly.type
_entity_poly.pdbx_seq_one_letter_code
_entity_poly.pdbx_strand_id
1 'polypeptide(L)'
;MTDKESYIRWQNIRITQFGFANNLIIGLSIAQIGYIVNFIQSDNLVLNCLQKKLFWFGGGLSLVSIALGIFVVFNRLEDFRLTAKIAKNRESNIIESLETDRNKSTKLGKKSWNAFIWQTSTFIIGFLLLLIIILIELKSTIT
;
A
#
# COMPACT_ATOMS: atom_id res chain seq x y z
N MET A 1 9.31 21.86 -26.34
CA MET A 1 8.54 20.74 -25.75
C MET A 1 7.09 21.09 -25.89
N THR A 2 6.30 20.28 -26.58
CA THR A 2 4.86 20.56 -26.69
C THR A 2 4.18 20.28 -25.35
N ASP A 3 3.09 20.97 -25.01
CA ASP A 3 2.37 20.77 -23.74
C ASP A 3 1.97 19.29 -23.52
N LYS A 4 1.68 18.59 -24.62
CA LYS A 4 1.37 17.16 -24.65
C LYS A 4 2.53 16.28 -24.20
N GLU A 5 3.75 16.55 -24.66
CA GLU A 5 4.95 15.80 -24.25
C GLU A 5 5.24 15.99 -22.76
N SER A 6 5.09 17.23 -22.27
CA SER A 6 5.26 17.54 -20.85
C SER A 6 4.23 16.77 -20.00
N TYR A 7 2.96 16.77 -20.41
CA TYR A 7 1.90 16.04 -19.73
C TYR A 7 2.19 14.53 -19.64
N ILE A 8 2.53 13.89 -20.76
CA ILE A 8 2.84 12.45 -20.80
C ILE A 8 4.02 12.12 -19.89
N ARG A 9 5.07 12.96 -19.90
CA ARG A 9 6.24 12.78 -19.03
C ARG A 9 5.85 12.79 -17.56
N TRP A 10 5.10 13.80 -17.11
CA TRP A 10 4.67 13.91 -15.71
C TRP A 10 3.68 12.83 -15.30
N GLN A 11 2.82 12.38 -16.21
CA GLN A 11 1.92 11.25 -15.98
C GLN A 11 2.71 9.96 -15.73
N ASN A 12 3.72 9.68 -16.56
CA ASN A 12 4.59 8.51 -16.38
C ASN A 12 5.35 8.55 -15.05
N ILE A 13 5.93 9.70 -14.70
CA ILE A 13 6.61 9.88 -13.41
C ILE A 13 5.66 9.60 -12.25
N ARG A 14 4.44 10.17 -12.27
CA ARG A 14 3.44 9.94 -11.22
C ARG A 14 3.10 8.46 -11.06
N ILE A 15 2.89 7.76 -12.17
CA ILE A 15 2.58 6.33 -12.20
C ILE A 15 3.72 5.51 -11.57
N THR A 16 4.96 5.81 -11.94
CA THR A 16 6.13 5.11 -11.40
C THR A 16 6.31 5.37 -9.91
N GLN A 17 6.18 6.63 -9.48
CA GLN A 17 6.29 7.00 -8.06
C GLN A 17 5.18 6.37 -7.22
N PHE A 18 3.97 6.23 -7.74
CA PHE A 18 2.89 5.54 -7.06
C PHE A 18 3.22 4.06 -6.82
N GLY A 19 3.75 3.35 -7.83
CA GLY A 19 4.18 1.96 -7.70
C GLY A 19 5.34 1.80 -6.70
N PHE A 20 6.32 2.70 -6.77
CA PHE A 20 7.43 2.74 -5.83
C PHE A 20 6.96 2.94 -4.38
N ALA A 21 6.11 3.94 -4.13
CA ALA A 21 5.56 4.24 -2.82
C ALA A 21 4.74 3.06 -2.26
N ASN A 22 3.91 2.42 -3.09
CA ASN A 22 3.16 1.24 -2.69
C ASN A 22 4.08 0.10 -2.22
N ASN A 23 5.12 -0.20 -3.00
CA ASN A 23 6.07 -1.27 -2.68
C ASN A 23 6.90 -0.94 -1.43
N LEU A 24 7.28 0.33 -1.25
CA LEU A 24 7.96 0.79 -0.04
C LEU A 24 7.11 0.52 1.21
N ILE A 25 5.82 0.88 1.19
CA ILE A 25 4.92 0.67 2.33
C ILE A 25 4.69 -0.83 2.59
N ILE A 26 4.57 -1.66 1.55
CA ILE A 26 4.52 -3.13 1.72
C ILE A 26 5.78 -3.63 2.41
N GLY A 27 6.96 -3.22 1.94
CA GLY A 27 8.24 -3.62 2.50
C GLY A 27 8.39 -3.22 3.97
N LEU A 28 8.05 -1.97 4.31
CA LEU A 28 8.06 -1.47 5.68
C LEU A 28 7.07 -2.24 6.58
N SER A 29 5.86 -2.53 6.09
CA SER A 29 4.88 -3.33 6.83
C SER A 29 5.36 -4.76 7.10
N ILE A 30 6.02 -5.40 6.13
CA ILE A 30 6.61 -6.73 6.31
C ILE A 30 7.75 -6.68 7.33
N ALA A 31 8.64 -5.68 7.23
CA ALA A 31 9.73 -5.49 8.18
C ALA A 31 9.20 -5.28 9.61
N GLN A 32 8.13 -4.48 9.76
CA GLN A 32 7.44 -4.27 11.04
C GLN A 32 6.90 -5.59 11.61
N ILE A 33 6.22 -6.41 10.82
CA ILE A 33 5.75 -7.74 11.26
C ILE A 33 6.93 -8.65 11.64
N GLY A 34 8.00 -8.67 10.83
CA GLY A 34 9.19 -9.45 11.12
C GLY A 34 9.84 -9.06 12.45
N TYR A 35 9.96 -7.75 12.69
CA TYR A 35 10.45 -7.23 13.97
C TYR A 35 9.56 -7.68 15.13
N ILE A 36 8.24 -7.59 14.97
CA ILE A 36 7.27 -7.99 16.01
C ILE A 36 7.37 -9.48 16.34
N VAL A 37 7.50 -10.33 15.33
CA VAL A 37 7.67 -11.77 15.54
C VAL A 37 8.95 -12.04 16.33
N ASN A 38 10.04 -11.34 16.01
CA ASN A 38 11.29 -11.46 16.76
C ASN A 38 11.16 -10.90 18.18
N PHE A 39 10.44 -9.78 18.36
CA PHE A 39 10.18 -9.17 19.66
C PHE A 39 9.47 -10.17 20.59
N ILE A 40 8.40 -10.83 20.13
CA ILE A 40 7.65 -11.83 20.93
C ILE A 40 8.51 -13.02 21.36
N GLN A 41 9.53 -13.38 20.57
CA GLN A 41 10.41 -14.50 20.89
C GLN A 41 11.39 -14.21 22.03
N SER A 42 11.41 -13.00 22.58
CA SER A 42 12.26 -12.69 23.74
C SER A 42 11.74 -13.34 25.03
N ASP A 43 12.64 -14.03 25.76
CA ASP A 43 12.30 -14.94 26.87
C ASP A 43 11.65 -14.27 28.10
N ASN A 44 11.61 -12.93 28.16
CA ASN A 44 11.11 -12.17 29.32
C ASN A 44 9.87 -11.32 29.03
N LEU A 45 9.19 -11.55 27.91
CA LEU A 45 8.17 -10.62 27.44
C LEU A 45 6.83 -10.82 28.15
N VAL A 46 6.58 -10.03 29.20
CA VAL A 46 5.33 -10.04 29.97
C VAL A 46 4.49 -8.81 29.62
N LEU A 47 3.60 -8.96 28.63
CA LEU A 47 2.68 -7.88 28.26
C LEU A 47 1.50 -7.74 29.24
N ASN A 48 1.26 -6.51 29.67
CA ASN A 48 0.03 -6.12 30.36
C ASN A 48 -1.21 -6.25 29.46
N CYS A 49 -2.40 -6.30 30.06
CA CYS A 49 -3.67 -6.45 29.33
C CYS A 49 -3.87 -5.38 28.23
N LEU A 50 -3.48 -4.12 28.52
CA LEU A 50 -3.53 -3.04 27.54
C LEU A 50 -2.54 -3.27 26.38
N GLN A 51 -1.29 -3.64 26.67
CA GLN A 51 -0.29 -3.91 25.64
C GLN A 51 -0.71 -5.08 24.74
N LYS A 52 -1.32 -6.13 25.29
CA LYS A 52 -1.87 -7.25 24.48
C LYS A 52 -2.94 -6.80 23.49
N LYS A 53 -3.85 -5.91 23.90
CA LYS A 53 -4.88 -5.36 23.01
C LYS A 53 -4.27 -4.50 21.90
N LEU A 54 -3.35 -3.60 22.27
CA LEU A 54 -2.63 -2.75 21.31
C LEU A 54 -1.81 -3.58 20.33
N PHE A 55 -1.21 -4.68 20.82
CA PHE A 55 -0.40 -5.59 20.03
C PHE A 55 -1.22 -6.24 18.92
N TRP A 56 -2.33 -6.90 19.27
CA TRP A 56 -3.19 -7.56 18.29
C TRP A 56 -3.82 -6.58 17.32
N PHE A 57 -4.23 -5.40 17.81
CA PHE A 57 -4.81 -4.37 16.95
C PHE A 57 -3.76 -3.78 15.99
N GLY A 58 -2.57 -3.45 16.49
CA GLY A 58 -1.47 -2.92 15.68
C GLY A 58 -0.97 -3.92 14.64
N GLY A 59 -0.72 -5.17 15.05
CA GLY A 59 -0.33 -6.26 14.14
C GLY A 59 -1.41 -6.57 13.11
N GLY A 60 -2.69 -6.57 13.51
CA GLY A 60 -3.83 -6.72 12.60
C GLY A 60 -3.89 -5.62 11.54
N LEU A 61 -3.68 -4.36 11.94
CA LEU A 61 -3.63 -3.23 11.01
C LEU A 61 -2.46 -3.35 10.02
N SER A 62 -1.29 -3.82 10.47
CA SER A 62 -0.14 -4.10 9.58
C SER A 62 -0.47 -5.17 8.54
N LEU A 63 -1.16 -6.25 8.92
CA LEU A 63 -1.60 -7.29 7.99
C LEU A 63 -2.62 -6.75 6.98
N VAL A 64 -3.58 -5.94 7.43
CA VAL A 64 -4.54 -5.26 6.55
C VAL A 64 -3.81 -4.35 5.56
N SER A 65 -2.79 -3.61 6.00
CA SER A 65 -1.97 -2.77 5.13
C SER A 65 -1.29 -3.59 4.04
N ILE A 66 -0.67 -4.72 4.38
CA ILE A 66 -0.05 -5.62 3.40
C ILE A 66 -1.09 -6.12 2.38
N ALA A 67 -2.25 -6.57 2.85
CA ALA A 67 -3.32 -7.06 1.97
C ALA A 67 -3.82 -5.98 1.00
N LEU A 68 -4.01 -4.74 1.49
CA LEU A 68 -4.39 -3.60 0.67
C LEU A 68 -3.28 -3.24 -0.35
N GLY A 69 -2.02 -3.30 0.05
CA GLY A 69 -0.90 -3.05 -0.86
C GLY A 69 -0.81 -4.07 -1.99
N ILE A 70 -0.98 -5.35 -1.68
CA ILE A 70 -1.07 -6.43 -2.68
C ILE A 70 -2.27 -6.19 -3.61
N PHE A 71 -3.41 -5.80 -3.05
CA PHE A 71 -4.59 -5.45 -3.83
C PHE A 71 -4.35 -4.26 -4.79
N VAL A 72 -3.60 -3.23 -4.36
CA VAL A 72 -3.16 -2.13 -5.22
C VAL A 72 -2.28 -2.62 -6.37
N VAL A 73 -1.34 -3.54 -6.10
CA VAL A 73 -0.48 -4.14 -7.15
C VAL A 73 -1.33 -4.82 -8.23
N PHE A 74 -2.31 -5.64 -7.84
CA PHE A 74 -3.18 -6.34 -8.79
C PHE A 74 -4.03 -5.37 -9.63
N ASN A 75 -4.66 -4.37 -9.00
CA ASN A 75 -5.43 -3.37 -9.75
C ASN A 75 -4.53 -2.57 -10.72
N ARG A 76 -3.29 -2.29 -10.32
CA ARG A 76 -2.33 -1.58 -11.17
C ARG A 76 -1.95 -2.42 -12.39
N LEU A 77 -1.74 -3.72 -12.20
CA LEU A 77 -1.47 -4.63 -13.31
C LEU A 77 -2.65 -4.69 -14.29
N GLU A 78 -3.88 -4.69 -13.78
CA GLU A 78 -5.08 -4.63 -14.62
C GLU A 78 -5.18 -3.30 -15.39
N ASP A 79 -4.90 -2.16 -14.74
CA ASP A 79 -4.89 -0.84 -15.38
C ASP A 79 -3.84 -0.76 -16.51
N PHE A 80 -2.65 -1.35 -16.32
CA PHE A 80 -1.63 -1.42 -17.37
C PHE A 80 -2.07 -2.28 -18.56
N ARG A 81 -2.65 -3.46 -18.29
CA ARG A 81 -3.20 -4.34 -19.34
C ARG A 81 -4.29 -3.62 -20.14
N LEU A 82 -5.16 -2.89 -19.45
CA LEU A 82 -6.26 -2.18 -20.08
C LEU A 82 -5.78 -0.95 -20.86
N THR A 83 -4.76 -0.23 -20.37
CA THR A 83 -4.11 0.85 -21.11
C THR A 83 -3.45 0.34 -22.40
N ALA A 84 -2.76 -0.79 -22.35
CA ALA A 84 -2.18 -1.43 -23.55
C ALA A 84 -3.27 -1.86 -24.55
N LYS A 85 -4.39 -2.41 -24.05
CA LYS A 85 -5.55 -2.76 -24.88
C LYS A 85 -6.15 -1.53 -25.56
N ILE A 86 -6.32 -0.42 -24.85
CA ILE A 86 -6.82 0.84 -25.41
C ILE A 86 -5.87 1.36 -26.50
N ALA A 87 -4.55 1.31 -26.28
CA ALA A 87 -3.58 1.74 -27.28
C ALA A 87 -3.69 0.90 -28.56
N LYS A 88 -3.74 -0.42 -28.45
CA LYS A 88 -3.94 -1.34 -29.58
C LYS A 88 -5.25 -1.10 -30.33
N ASN A 89 -6.35 -0.91 -29.60
CA ASN A 89 -7.67 -0.69 -30.21
C ASN A 89 -7.76 0.67 -30.94
N ARG A 90 -7.00 1.68 -30.49
CA ARG A 90 -6.87 2.95 -31.21
C ARG A 90 -6.15 2.79 -32.54
N GLU A 91 -5.07 2.00 -32.58
CA GLU A 91 -4.38 1.70 -33.85
C GLU A 91 -5.27 0.90 -34.80
N SER A 92 -6.13 0.04 -34.27
CA SER A 92 -7.02 -0.82 -35.05
C SER A 92 -8.38 -0.18 -35.42
N ASN A 93 -8.61 1.11 -35.10
CA ASN A 93 -9.87 1.84 -35.33
C ASN A 93 -11.15 1.18 -34.75
N ILE A 94 -11.04 0.38 -33.68
CA ILE A 94 -12.19 -0.26 -33.03
C ILE A 94 -12.78 0.72 -32.01
N ILE A 95 -13.78 1.51 -32.43
CA ILE A 95 -14.34 2.62 -31.64
C ILE A 95 -15.29 2.11 -30.52
N GLU A 96 -16.01 1.01 -30.77
CA GLU A 96 -17.10 0.52 -29.93
C GLU A 96 -16.67 0.14 -28.49
N SER A 97 -15.40 -0.25 -28.29
CA SER A 97 -14.89 -0.64 -26.96
C SER A 97 -14.14 0.48 -26.22
N LEU A 98 -13.89 1.63 -26.86
CA LEU A 98 -12.97 2.65 -26.30
C LEU A 98 -13.56 3.35 -25.08
N GLU A 99 -14.85 3.66 -25.09
CA GLU A 99 -15.49 4.39 -23.99
C GLU A 99 -15.70 3.50 -22.75
N THR A 100 -16.07 2.23 -22.96
CA THR A 100 -16.20 1.24 -21.89
C THR A 100 -14.86 0.93 -21.23
N ASP A 101 -13.81 0.73 -22.04
CA ASP A 101 -12.45 0.53 -21.53
C ASP A 101 -11.97 1.79 -20.76
N ARG A 102 -12.19 3.00 -21.28
CA ARG A 102 -11.85 4.26 -20.57
C ARG A 102 -12.54 4.37 -19.21
N ASN A 103 -13.84 4.10 -19.16
CA ASN A 103 -14.62 4.14 -17.91
C ASN A 103 -14.13 3.08 -16.90
N LYS A 104 -13.63 1.94 -17.38
CA LYS A 104 -13.02 0.93 -16.52
C LYS A 104 -11.67 1.38 -15.97
N SER A 105 -10.81 1.99 -16.79
CA SER A 105 -9.53 2.55 -16.33
C SER A 105 -9.70 3.61 -15.23
N THR A 106 -10.65 4.55 -15.41
CA THR A 106 -10.89 5.60 -14.40
C THR A 106 -11.37 5.03 -13.07
N LYS A 107 -12.25 4.02 -13.09
CA LYS A 107 -12.69 3.30 -11.89
C LYS A 107 -11.54 2.57 -11.20
N LEU A 108 -10.70 1.87 -11.96
CA LEU A 108 -9.52 1.17 -11.42
C LEU A 108 -8.52 2.14 -10.77
N GLY A 109 -8.28 3.29 -11.42
CA GLY A 109 -7.43 4.35 -10.88
C GLY A 109 -7.95 4.87 -9.54
N LYS A 110 -9.25 5.19 -9.44
CA LYS A 110 -9.87 5.67 -8.20
C LYS A 110 -9.82 4.60 -7.09
N LYS A 111 -10.10 3.35 -7.43
CA LYS A 111 -10.05 2.22 -6.48
C LYS A 111 -8.63 2.00 -5.93
N SER A 112 -7.63 2.06 -6.80
CA SER A 112 -6.22 1.90 -6.44
C SER A 112 -5.75 3.03 -5.52
N TRP A 113 -6.13 4.27 -5.82
CA TRP A 113 -5.78 5.43 -4.99
C TRP A 113 -6.41 5.34 -3.60
N ASN A 114 -7.69 5.00 -3.52
CA ASN A 114 -8.38 4.82 -2.24
C ASN A 114 -7.75 3.68 -1.42
N ALA A 115 -7.45 2.54 -2.06
CA ALA A 115 -6.81 1.42 -1.38
C ALA A 115 -5.40 1.79 -0.86
N PHE A 116 -4.63 2.57 -1.62
CA PHE A 116 -3.32 3.06 -1.20
C PHE A 116 -3.41 4.02 0.01
N ILE A 117 -4.41 4.90 0.04
CA ILE A 117 -4.66 5.76 1.22
C ILE A 117 -4.95 4.88 2.44
N TRP A 118 -5.88 3.92 2.33
CA TRP A 118 -6.21 3.02 3.42
C TRP A 118 -5.02 2.18 3.88
N GLN A 119 -4.22 1.66 2.95
CA GLN A 119 -2.98 0.96 3.24
C GLN A 119 -2.01 1.81 4.06
N THR A 120 -1.81 3.07 3.63
CA THR A 120 -0.88 3.99 4.29
C THR A 120 -1.38 4.36 5.68
N SER A 121 -2.67 4.67 5.82
CA SER A 121 -3.27 4.99 7.13
C SER A 121 -3.20 3.81 8.09
N THR A 122 -3.55 2.60 7.63
CA THR A 122 -3.48 1.38 8.47
C THR A 122 -2.05 1.05 8.87
N PHE A 123 -1.08 1.22 7.97
CA PHE A 123 0.34 1.08 8.30
C PHE A 123 0.78 2.07 9.37
N ILE A 124 0.54 3.37 9.19
CA ILE A 124 0.98 4.41 10.14
C ILE A 124 0.36 4.18 11.52
N ILE A 125 -0.95 3.92 11.58
CA ILE A 125 -1.63 3.67 12.86
C ILE A 125 -1.05 2.41 13.52
N GLY A 126 -0.91 1.31 12.76
CA GLY A 126 -0.32 0.08 13.27
C GLY A 126 1.10 0.28 13.79
N PHE A 127 1.94 0.98 13.02
CA PHE A 127 3.31 1.33 13.39
C PHE A 127 3.38 2.10 14.70
N LEU A 128 2.56 3.15 14.86
CA LEU A 128 2.55 3.97 16.08
C LEU A 128 2.12 3.16 17.31
N LEU A 129 1.10 2.30 17.18
CA LEU A 129 0.63 1.46 18.28
C LEU A 129 1.73 0.50 18.76
N LEU A 130 2.43 -0.11 17.82
CA LEU A 130 3.49 -1.08 18.11
C LEU A 130 4.75 -0.37 18.64
N LEU A 131 5.06 0.82 18.14
CA LEU A 131 6.11 1.68 18.66
C LEU A 131 5.86 2.06 20.13
N ILE A 132 4.62 2.41 20.48
CA ILE A 132 4.24 2.71 21.88
C ILE A 132 4.51 1.50 22.79
N ILE A 133 4.20 0.27 22.34
CA ILE A 133 4.47 -0.94 23.13
C ILE A 133 5.97 -1.11 23.38
N ILE A 134 6.78 -0.96 22.32
CA ILE A 134 8.24 -1.08 22.41
C ILE A 134 8.82 -0.03 23.37
N LEU A 135 8.33 1.21 23.31
CA LEU A 135 8.80 2.29 24.20
C LEU A 135 8.44 2.03 25.66
N ILE A 136 7.26 1.47 25.93
CA ILE A 136 6.86 1.09 27.30
C ILE A 136 7.77 -0.03 27.83
N GLU A 137 8.03 -1.04 27.01
CA GLU A 137 8.89 -2.17 27.39
C GLU A 137 10.35 -1.73 27.63
N LEU A 138 10.88 -0.90 26.73
CA LEU A 138 12.22 -0.35 26.85
C LEU A 138 12.36 0.47 28.15
N LYS A 139 11.36 1.29 28.47
CA LYS A 139 11.34 2.05 29.73
C LYS A 139 11.36 1.13 30.95
N SER A 140 10.60 0.03 30.92
CA SER A 140 10.57 -0.96 32.01
C SER A 140 11.88 -1.73 32.15
N THR A 141 12.67 -1.86 31.08
CA THR A 141 13.95 -2.56 31.10
C THR A 141 15.09 -1.67 31.64
N ILE A 142 15.01 -0.36 31.39
CA ILE A 142 16.02 0.62 31.82
C ILE A 142 15.83 1.06 33.29
N THR A 143 14.59 1.02 33.80
CA THR A 143 14.24 1.44 35.18
C THR A 143 14.30 0.27 36.13
#